data_AF-A0A429EJJ2-F1
#
_entry.id   AF-A0A429EJJ2-F1
#
_cell.length_a   1.000
_cell.length_b   1.000
_cell.length_c   1.000
_cell.angle_alpha   90.00
_cell.angle_beta   90.00
_cell.angle_gamma   90.00
#
_symmetry.space_group_name_H-M   'P 1'
#
loop_
_entity.id
_entity.type
_entity.pdbx_description
1 polymer ?
#
loop_
_entity_poly.entity_id
_entity_poly.type
_entity_poly.pdbx_seq_one_letter_code
_entity_poly.pdbx_strand_id
1 'polypeptide(L)'
;MGPTSATLCGVTTSAWDEVSAAVEAAPYPVTVLVPDSERAARCLRELGITTGSWLGAVVGHTGGLLVDHGWLRVLGGGTGALPGILDDAEPASGTLPIAYDVLGGVYAWSVKPAGQPTVHYFGPDALAWEDLELGYAGWLNAMLSGSLDEFYETLRWPGWRDEVGAVPDDKGIHTFPPPWSKEGKDLSTVSRKVVPLAELVSFHQDAARQLNGQ
;
A
#
# COMPACT_ATOMS: atom_id res chain seq x y z
N MET A 1 -55.11 -7.84 13.65
CA MET A 1 -53.85 -8.61 13.61
C MET A 1 -53.27 -8.42 12.22
N GLY A 2 -52.09 -7.80 12.14
CA GLY A 2 -51.49 -7.29 10.91
C GLY A 2 -50.83 -8.36 10.04
N PRO A 3 -50.21 -7.91 8.94
CA PRO A 3 -48.77 -8.02 8.90
C PRO A 3 -48.11 -6.66 8.63
N THR A 4 -47.20 -6.28 9.52
CA THR A 4 -46.28 -5.16 9.29
C THR A 4 -45.12 -5.71 8.46
N SER A 5 -44.96 -5.19 7.24
CA SER A 5 -43.80 -5.45 6.41
C SER A 5 -42.59 -4.79 7.09
N ALA A 6 -41.69 -5.59 7.63
CA ALA A 6 -40.42 -5.11 8.16
C ALA A 6 -39.46 -4.93 6.99
N THR A 7 -39.30 -3.69 6.51
CA THR A 7 -38.19 -3.30 5.67
C THR A 7 -36.91 -3.42 6.49
N LEU A 8 -36.12 -4.46 6.23
CA LEU A 8 -34.72 -4.55 6.67
C LEU A 8 -33.90 -3.54 5.85
N CYS A 9 -33.92 -2.27 6.25
CA CYS A 9 -32.85 -1.33 5.88
C CYS A 9 -31.62 -1.73 6.69
N GLY A 10 -30.86 -2.71 6.19
CA GLY A 10 -29.54 -3.00 6.70
C GLY A 10 -28.66 -1.79 6.44
N VAL A 11 -28.44 -0.94 7.45
CA VAL A 11 -27.34 0.01 7.44
C VAL A 11 -26.09 -0.86 7.42
N THR A 12 -25.46 -1.01 6.25
CA THR A 12 -24.12 -1.56 6.17
C THR A 12 -23.22 -0.54 6.83
N THR A 13 -22.95 -0.72 8.12
CA THR A 13 -21.99 0.11 8.86
C THR A 13 -20.64 -0.02 8.17
N SER A 14 -20.01 1.10 7.87
CA SER A 14 -18.67 1.10 7.31
C SER A 14 -17.68 0.53 8.33
N ALA A 15 -16.65 -0.18 7.86
CA ALA A 15 -15.50 -0.59 8.67
C ALA A 15 -14.53 0.58 8.97
N TRP A 16 -14.85 1.81 8.57
CA TRP A 16 -13.97 2.97 8.77
C TRP A 16 -13.68 3.27 10.24
N ASP A 17 -14.62 3.04 11.15
CA ASP A 17 -14.39 3.25 12.58
C ASP A 17 -13.29 2.30 13.11
N GLU A 18 -13.24 1.06 12.61
CA GLU A 18 -12.18 0.09 12.96
C GLU A 18 -10.82 0.53 12.40
N VAL A 19 -10.79 0.95 11.12
CA VAL A 19 -9.56 1.43 10.47
C VAL A 19 -9.04 2.69 11.17
N SER A 20 -9.93 3.63 11.51
CA SER A 20 -9.57 4.87 12.21
C SER A 20 -8.98 4.59 13.58
N ALA A 21 -9.59 3.67 14.35
CA ALA A 21 -9.06 3.26 15.64
C ALA A 21 -7.67 2.61 15.52
N ALA A 22 -7.44 1.79 14.50
CA ALA A 22 -6.12 1.20 14.23
C ALA A 22 -5.08 2.26 13.83
N VAL A 23 -5.48 3.27 13.06
CA VAL A 23 -4.64 4.43 12.70
C VAL A 23 -4.26 5.24 13.93
N GLU A 24 -5.22 5.53 14.82
CA GLU A 24 -4.97 6.28 16.07
C GLU A 24 -4.09 5.52 17.05
N ALA A 25 -4.16 4.18 17.06
CA ALA A 25 -3.38 3.32 17.94
C ALA A 25 -1.97 3.00 17.41
N ALA A 26 -1.63 3.44 16.19
CA ALA A 26 -0.36 3.10 15.55
C ALA A 26 0.85 3.61 16.37
N PRO A 27 1.94 2.83 16.48
CA PRO A 27 3.11 3.22 17.29
C PRO A 27 4.01 4.27 16.63
N TYR A 28 3.65 4.72 15.43
CA TYR A 28 4.36 5.70 14.62
C TYR A 28 3.35 6.63 13.90
N PRO A 29 3.80 7.74 13.28
CA PRO A 29 2.89 8.67 12.64
C PRO A 29 2.15 8.06 11.44
N VAL A 30 0.85 8.31 11.36
CA VAL A 30 0.02 7.96 10.20
C VAL A 30 -0.78 9.19 9.77
N THR A 31 -0.64 9.58 8.50
CA THR A 31 -1.41 10.69 7.92
C THR A 31 -2.51 10.12 7.02
N VAL A 32 -3.76 10.49 7.29
CA VAL A 32 -4.91 10.16 6.45
C VAL A 32 -5.10 11.27 5.43
N LEU A 33 -4.96 10.96 4.14
CA LEU A 33 -5.18 11.94 3.08
C LEU A 33 -6.68 12.13 2.83
N VAL A 34 -7.08 13.38 2.62
CA VAL A 34 -8.48 13.72 2.31
C VAL A 34 -8.88 13.11 0.97
N PRO A 35 -9.99 12.36 0.89
CA PRO A 35 -10.43 11.75 -0.37
C PRO A 35 -11.01 12.80 -1.32
N ASP A 36 -10.80 12.58 -2.63
CA ASP A 36 -11.72 13.08 -3.64
C ASP A 36 -12.97 12.18 -3.65
N SER A 37 -14.10 12.72 -3.22
CA SER A 37 -15.34 11.94 -3.05
C SER A 37 -15.87 11.35 -4.35
N GLU A 38 -15.69 12.02 -5.49
CA GLU A 38 -16.15 11.50 -6.79
C GLU A 38 -15.26 10.34 -7.25
N ARG A 39 -13.93 10.49 -7.11
CA ARG A 39 -12.98 9.41 -7.40
C ARG A 39 -13.16 8.23 -6.48
N ALA A 40 -13.33 8.45 -5.17
CA ALA A 40 -13.58 7.39 -4.20
C ALA A 40 -14.85 6.61 -4.54
N ALA A 41 -15.96 7.30 -4.84
CA ALA A 41 -17.22 6.67 -5.24
C ALA A 41 -17.08 5.88 -6.55
N ARG A 42 -16.30 6.36 -7.51
CA ARG A 42 -15.98 5.63 -8.74
C ARG A 42 -15.18 4.36 -8.43
N CYS A 43 -14.14 4.46 -7.60
CA CYS A 43 -13.30 3.31 -7.22
C CYS A 43 -14.13 2.19 -6.57
N LEU A 44 -15.02 2.54 -5.63
CA LEU A 44 -15.92 1.57 -5.00
C LEU A 44 -16.80 0.85 -6.01
N ARG A 45 -17.39 1.58 -6.98
CA ARG A 45 -18.25 1.00 -8.02
C ARG A 45 -17.49 0.09 -8.97
N GLU A 46 -16.33 0.52 -9.46
CA GLU A 46 -15.55 -0.24 -10.43
C GLU A 46 -14.93 -1.50 -9.82
N LEU A 47 -14.51 -1.44 -8.56
CA LEU A 47 -14.06 -2.62 -7.80
C LEU A 47 -15.21 -3.51 -7.33
N GLY A 48 -16.47 -3.03 -7.37
CA GLY A 48 -17.63 -3.77 -6.88
C GLY A 48 -17.60 -4.01 -5.36
N ILE A 49 -16.95 -3.14 -4.60
CA ILE A 49 -16.80 -3.25 -3.13
C ILE A 49 -17.64 -2.19 -2.40
N THR A 50 -17.92 -2.45 -1.13
CA THR A 50 -18.59 -1.49 -0.23
C THR A 50 -17.66 -1.09 0.91
N THR A 51 -17.99 -0.01 1.60
CA THR A 51 -17.21 0.45 2.77
C THR A 51 -17.33 -0.46 4.00
N GLY A 52 -18.04 -1.60 3.91
CA GLY A 52 -18.16 -2.59 4.98
C GLY A 52 -16.94 -3.51 5.14
N SER A 53 -15.95 -3.43 4.24
CA SER A 53 -14.64 -4.09 4.41
C SER A 53 -13.55 -3.04 4.64
N TRP A 54 -12.41 -3.42 5.21
CA TRP A 54 -11.27 -2.51 5.39
C TRP A 54 -10.78 -1.93 4.07
N LEU A 55 -10.70 -2.73 3.00
CA LEU A 55 -10.34 -2.25 1.65
C LEU A 55 -11.30 -1.17 1.18
N GLY A 56 -12.61 -1.43 1.23
CA GLY A 56 -13.61 -0.46 0.81
C GLY A 56 -13.68 0.76 1.73
N ALA A 57 -13.41 0.60 3.03
CA ALA A 57 -13.35 1.70 3.98
C ALA A 57 -12.20 2.65 3.65
N VAL A 58 -10.98 2.12 3.43
CA VAL A 58 -9.81 2.93 3.01
C VAL A 58 -10.09 3.63 1.68
N VAL A 59 -10.60 2.90 0.68
CA VAL A 59 -10.91 3.47 -0.65
C VAL A 59 -12.01 4.55 -0.58
N GLY A 60 -13.04 4.34 0.24
CA GLY A 60 -14.20 5.21 0.33
C GLY A 60 -14.00 6.45 1.20
N HIS A 61 -13.16 6.36 2.23
CA HIS A 61 -13.01 7.40 3.25
C HIS A 61 -11.66 8.13 3.20
N THR A 62 -10.73 7.66 2.39
CA THR A 62 -9.38 8.26 2.31
C THR A 62 -8.94 8.41 0.87
N GLY A 63 -8.10 9.41 0.65
CA GLY A 63 -7.29 9.51 -0.54
C GLY A 63 -6.12 8.52 -0.56
N GLY A 64 -5.73 8.03 0.62
CA GLY A 64 -4.62 7.14 0.90
C GLY A 64 -4.12 7.34 2.33
N LEU A 65 -3.23 6.46 2.80
CA LEU A 65 -2.58 6.56 4.10
C LEU A 65 -1.06 6.68 3.92
N LEU A 66 -0.45 7.67 4.56
CA LEU A 66 1.00 7.79 4.68
C LEU A 66 1.40 7.26 6.06
N VAL A 67 2.02 6.09 6.08
CA VAL A 67 2.30 5.30 7.28
C VAL A 67 3.80 5.38 7.58
N ASP A 68 4.12 5.64 8.85
CA ASP A 68 5.48 5.74 9.40
C ASP A 68 6.36 6.73 8.63
N HIS A 69 6.03 8.01 8.78
CA HIS A 69 6.65 9.15 8.06
C HIS A 69 6.46 9.12 6.54
N GLY A 70 5.54 8.30 6.02
CA GLY A 70 5.33 8.13 4.58
C GLY A 70 6.23 7.06 3.95
N TRP A 71 6.83 6.21 4.79
CA TRP A 71 7.55 5.01 4.33
C TRP A 71 6.62 4.10 3.54
N LEU A 72 5.49 3.71 4.12
CA LEU A 72 4.46 2.91 3.46
C LEU A 72 3.31 3.84 3.04
N ARG A 73 2.86 3.71 1.79
CA ARG A 73 1.86 4.56 1.15
C ARG A 73 0.71 3.70 0.67
N VAL A 74 -0.33 3.57 1.49
CA VAL A 74 -1.51 2.75 1.20
C VAL A 74 -2.46 3.53 0.29
N LEU A 75 -2.88 2.90 -0.80
CA LEU A 75 -3.75 3.52 -1.80
C LEU A 75 -5.20 3.55 -1.33
N GLY A 76 -5.83 4.72 -1.48
CA GLY A 76 -7.26 4.92 -1.24
C GLY A 76 -8.01 5.26 -2.54
N GLY A 77 -9.03 6.11 -2.43
CA GLY A 77 -9.76 6.66 -3.57
C GLY A 77 -8.95 7.63 -4.44
N GLY A 78 -7.70 7.92 -4.03
CA GLY A 78 -6.77 8.80 -4.71
C GLY A 78 -6.88 10.26 -4.29
N THR A 79 -5.77 10.99 -4.44
CA THR A 79 -5.71 12.46 -4.33
C THR A 79 -4.86 13.04 -5.45
N GLY A 80 -4.54 14.33 -5.40
CA GLY A 80 -3.48 14.89 -6.25
C GLY A 80 -2.06 14.50 -5.81
N ALA A 81 -1.87 13.96 -4.60
CA ALA A 81 -0.58 13.63 -4.01
C ALA A 81 -0.20 12.14 -4.08
N LEU A 82 -1.19 11.24 -4.09
CA LEU A 82 -1.00 9.79 -4.30
C LEU A 82 -1.92 9.28 -5.40
N PRO A 83 -1.47 8.27 -6.19
CA PRO A 83 -2.35 7.58 -7.12
C PRO A 83 -3.53 6.95 -6.37
N GLY A 84 -4.68 6.91 -7.03
CA GLY A 84 -5.82 6.12 -6.57
C GLY A 84 -5.57 4.64 -6.81
N ILE A 85 -6.27 3.79 -6.06
CA ILE A 85 -6.15 2.32 -6.15
C ILE A 85 -6.39 1.75 -7.57
N LEU A 86 -7.06 2.50 -8.44
CA LEU A 86 -7.34 2.10 -9.82
C LEU A 86 -6.39 2.71 -10.86
N ASP A 87 -5.59 3.71 -10.50
CA ASP A 87 -4.78 4.45 -11.48
C ASP A 87 -3.71 3.53 -12.12
N ASP A 88 -3.13 2.63 -11.33
CA ASP A 88 -2.13 1.65 -11.75
C ASP A 88 -2.68 0.21 -11.77
N ALA A 89 -3.99 0.03 -11.64
CA ALA A 89 -4.61 -1.29 -11.69
C ALA A 89 -4.58 -1.87 -13.11
N GLU A 90 -4.14 -3.11 -13.24
CA GLU A 90 -4.21 -3.86 -14.49
C GLU A 90 -5.23 -5.00 -14.34
N PRO A 91 -6.51 -4.83 -14.73
CA PRO A 91 -7.55 -5.83 -14.49
C PRO A 91 -7.23 -7.22 -15.04
N ALA A 92 -6.49 -7.28 -16.14
CA ALA A 92 -6.08 -8.54 -16.77
C ALA A 92 -5.01 -9.31 -15.99
N SER A 93 -4.30 -8.66 -15.05
CA SER A 93 -3.24 -9.29 -14.26
C SER A 93 -3.76 -10.20 -13.15
N GLY A 94 -5.02 -10.03 -12.72
CA GLY A 94 -5.56 -10.69 -11.52
C GLY A 94 -5.01 -10.13 -10.20
N THR A 95 -4.30 -9.00 -10.26
CA THR A 95 -3.72 -8.30 -9.11
C THR A 95 -4.21 -6.86 -9.05
N LEU A 96 -4.28 -6.31 -7.84
CA LEU A 96 -4.65 -4.93 -7.55
C LEU A 96 -3.54 -4.30 -6.71
N PRO A 97 -2.78 -3.31 -7.22
CA PRO A 97 -1.86 -2.56 -6.38
C PRO A 97 -2.61 -1.90 -5.22
N ILE A 98 -2.08 -2.05 -4.00
CA ILE A 98 -2.72 -1.52 -2.79
C ILE A 98 -1.81 -0.61 -1.98
N ALA A 99 -0.50 -0.68 -2.19
CA ALA A 99 0.45 0.23 -1.56
C ALA A 99 1.80 0.23 -2.28
N TYR A 100 2.57 1.27 -2.00
CA TYR A 100 3.99 1.36 -2.33
C TYR A 100 4.78 1.69 -1.09
N ASP A 101 6.06 1.33 -1.08
CA ASP A 101 7.01 1.93 -0.14
C ASP A 101 7.91 2.97 -0.79
N VAL A 102 8.57 3.76 0.05
CA VAL A 102 9.45 4.85 -0.37
C VAL A 102 10.65 4.35 -1.20
N LEU A 103 11.03 3.08 -1.10
CA LEU A 103 12.08 2.48 -1.90
C LEU A 103 11.54 1.88 -3.21
N GLY A 104 10.26 2.05 -3.53
CA GLY A 104 9.67 1.50 -4.76
C GLY A 104 9.32 0.02 -4.67
N GLY A 105 9.17 -0.52 -3.47
CA GLY A 105 8.49 -1.80 -3.25
C GLY A 105 6.99 -1.66 -3.54
N VAL A 106 6.37 -2.75 -4.02
CA VAL A 106 4.96 -2.76 -4.43
C VAL A 106 4.19 -3.81 -3.63
N TYR A 107 3.08 -3.41 -3.04
CA TYR A 107 2.11 -4.34 -2.46
C TYR A 107 0.94 -4.50 -3.41
N ALA A 108 0.58 -5.75 -3.70
CA ALA A 108 -0.56 -6.08 -4.55
C ALA A 108 -1.47 -7.11 -3.87
N TRP A 109 -2.76 -6.85 -3.91
CA TRP A 109 -3.79 -7.81 -3.52
C TRP A 109 -4.10 -8.71 -4.71
N SER A 110 -3.85 -10.01 -4.58
CA SER A 110 -3.86 -10.96 -5.70
C SER A 110 -4.81 -12.13 -5.43
N VAL A 111 -5.58 -12.51 -6.46
CA VAL A 111 -6.47 -13.67 -6.39
C VAL A 111 -5.74 -14.92 -6.85
N LYS A 112 -5.48 -15.86 -5.94
CA LYS A 112 -5.03 -17.20 -6.35
C LYS A 112 -6.21 -17.99 -6.97
N PRO A 113 -6.00 -18.82 -8.00
CA PRO A 113 -7.07 -19.56 -8.69
C PRO A 113 -7.99 -20.42 -7.80
N ALA A 114 -7.57 -20.77 -6.58
CA ALA A 114 -8.33 -21.62 -5.66
C ALA A 114 -8.30 -21.13 -4.19
N GLY A 115 -7.90 -19.87 -3.94
CA GLY A 115 -7.70 -19.34 -2.59
C GLY A 115 -8.43 -18.03 -2.34
N GLN A 116 -8.53 -17.65 -1.07
CA GLN A 116 -8.88 -16.27 -0.73
C GLN A 116 -7.75 -15.34 -1.20
N PRO A 117 -8.05 -14.11 -1.65
CA PRO A 117 -7.02 -13.23 -2.16
C PRO A 117 -6.12 -12.73 -1.02
N THR A 118 -4.80 -12.84 -1.20
CA THR A 118 -3.78 -12.43 -0.24
C THR A 118 -2.98 -11.23 -0.74
N VAL A 119 -2.27 -10.55 0.17
CA VAL A 119 -1.36 -9.47 -0.15
C VAL A 119 0.00 -10.07 -0.48
N HIS A 120 0.52 -9.68 -1.64
CA HIS A 120 1.87 -9.99 -2.09
C HIS A 120 2.73 -8.73 -2.05
N TYR A 121 4.02 -8.90 -1.82
CA TYR A 121 5.00 -7.81 -1.81
C TYR A 121 6.12 -8.10 -2.81
N PHE A 122 6.41 -7.11 -3.65
CA PHE A 122 7.58 -7.08 -4.52
C PHE A 122 8.62 -6.14 -3.91
N GLY A 123 9.63 -6.72 -3.26
CA GLY A 123 10.63 -5.97 -2.51
C GLY A 123 11.80 -5.48 -3.36
N PRO A 124 12.34 -4.27 -3.08
CA PRO A 124 13.47 -3.69 -3.79
C PRO A 124 14.81 -4.35 -3.45
N ASP A 125 14.85 -5.36 -2.58
CA ASP A 125 16.04 -6.12 -2.18
C ASP A 125 16.07 -7.55 -2.73
N ALA A 126 14.88 -8.10 -3.02
CA ALA A 126 14.69 -9.41 -3.59
C ALA A 126 14.39 -9.37 -5.11
N LEU A 127 13.74 -8.30 -5.59
CA LEU A 127 13.21 -8.20 -6.96
C LEU A 127 12.32 -9.40 -7.36
N ALA A 128 11.57 -9.93 -6.38
CA ALA A 128 10.68 -11.06 -6.54
C ALA A 128 9.39 -10.82 -5.74
N TRP A 129 8.29 -11.43 -6.20
CA TRP A 129 7.02 -11.41 -5.49
C TRP A 129 7.02 -12.46 -4.37
N GLU A 130 6.69 -12.04 -3.16
CA GLU A 130 6.46 -12.89 -1.99
C GLU A 130 4.98 -12.80 -1.58
N ASP A 131 4.37 -13.93 -1.23
CA ASP A 131 3.04 -13.94 -0.61
C ASP A 131 3.18 -13.72 0.89
N LEU A 132 2.53 -12.68 1.42
CA LEU A 132 2.55 -12.39 2.86
C LEU A 132 1.52 -13.24 3.62
N GLU A 133 0.74 -14.06 2.92
CA GLU A 133 -0.27 -14.98 3.47
C GLU A 133 -1.39 -14.29 4.27
N LEU A 134 -1.53 -12.96 4.11
CA LEU A 134 -2.50 -12.13 4.79
C LEU A 134 -3.51 -11.55 3.79
N GLY A 135 -4.79 -11.56 4.15
CA GLY A 135 -5.79 -10.73 3.47
C GLY A 135 -5.61 -9.25 3.79
N TYR A 136 -6.23 -8.36 3.01
CA TYR A 136 -6.06 -6.91 3.14
C TYR A 136 -6.23 -6.37 4.57
N ALA A 137 -7.30 -6.76 5.27
CA ALA A 137 -7.56 -6.28 6.64
C ALA A 137 -6.48 -6.74 7.62
N GLY A 138 -6.07 -8.02 7.56
CA GLY A 138 -5.02 -8.57 8.41
C GLY A 138 -3.67 -7.92 8.14
N TRP A 139 -3.31 -7.73 6.86
CA TRP A 139 -2.10 -7.03 6.45
C TRP A 139 -2.07 -5.59 6.95
N LEU A 140 -3.10 -4.79 6.68
CA LEU A 140 -3.12 -3.38 7.08
C LEU A 140 -3.10 -3.25 8.61
N ASN A 141 -3.86 -4.09 9.32
CA ASN A 141 -3.84 -4.12 10.77
C ASN A 141 -2.45 -4.46 11.32
N ALA A 142 -1.76 -5.47 10.75
CA ALA A 142 -0.41 -5.85 11.16
C ALA A 142 0.58 -4.70 10.94
N MET A 143 0.53 -4.05 9.77
CA MET A 143 1.35 -2.88 9.48
C MET A 143 1.11 -1.83 10.57
N LEU A 144 -0.12 -1.33 10.71
CA LEU A 144 -0.51 -0.29 11.68
C LEU A 144 -0.22 -0.66 13.15
N SER A 145 -0.13 -1.95 13.48
CA SER A 145 0.17 -2.42 14.84
C SER A 145 1.67 -2.53 15.15
N GLY A 146 2.55 -2.11 14.23
CA GLY A 146 4.00 -2.03 14.46
C GLY A 146 4.85 -3.03 13.67
N SER A 147 4.27 -3.88 12.83
CA SER A 147 5.05 -4.86 12.04
C SER A 147 6.06 -4.21 11.08
N LEU A 148 5.91 -2.92 10.75
CA LEU A 148 6.84 -2.19 9.87
C LEU A 148 8.29 -2.17 10.40
N ASP A 149 8.49 -2.17 11.73
CA ASP A 149 9.83 -2.10 12.30
C ASP A 149 10.66 -3.34 11.97
N GLU A 150 10.08 -4.54 12.14
CA GLU A 150 10.72 -5.82 11.80
C GLU A 150 10.73 -6.03 10.28
N PHE A 151 9.61 -5.75 9.60
CA PHE A 151 9.48 -5.97 8.16
C PHE A 151 10.50 -5.18 7.33
N TYR A 152 10.85 -3.96 7.76
CA TYR A 152 11.81 -3.09 7.09
C TYR A 152 13.15 -2.96 7.81
N GLU A 153 13.45 -3.82 8.78
CA GLU A 153 14.67 -3.71 9.62
C GLU A 153 15.95 -3.58 8.76
N THR A 154 16.09 -4.43 7.74
CA THR A 154 17.26 -4.48 6.87
C THR A 154 17.30 -3.36 5.83
N LEU A 155 16.18 -2.64 5.65
CA LEU A 155 16.05 -1.55 4.67
C LEU A 155 16.10 -0.17 5.32
N ARG A 156 16.17 -0.08 6.65
CA ARG A 156 16.24 1.19 7.38
C ARG A 156 17.68 1.56 7.72
N TRP A 157 17.98 2.86 7.69
CA TRP A 157 19.30 3.40 7.98
C TRP A 157 19.24 4.51 9.05
N PRO A 158 20.35 4.84 9.73
CA PRO A 158 20.35 5.95 10.69
C PRO A 158 19.86 7.26 10.06
N GLY A 159 18.86 7.90 10.66
CA GLY A 159 18.27 9.14 10.14
C GLY A 159 17.19 8.96 9.06
N TRP A 160 16.79 7.72 8.74
CA TRP A 160 15.79 7.46 7.70
C TRP A 160 14.47 8.22 7.89
N ARG A 161 14.02 8.43 9.13
CA ARG A 161 12.75 9.14 9.43
C ARG A 161 12.73 10.56 8.90
N ASP A 162 13.84 11.29 9.11
CA ASP A 162 13.97 12.68 8.64
C ASP A 162 14.12 12.74 7.13
N GLU A 163 14.88 11.80 6.54
CA GLU A 163 15.02 11.71 5.09
C GLU A 163 13.69 11.39 4.41
N VAL A 164 12.97 10.36 4.88
CA VAL A 164 11.69 9.90 4.33
C VAL A 164 10.58 10.93 4.54
N GLY A 165 10.51 11.56 5.72
CA GLY A 165 9.53 12.61 5.99
C GLY A 165 9.69 13.87 5.13
N ALA A 166 10.83 14.04 4.46
CA ALA A 166 11.08 15.11 3.50
C ALA A 166 10.80 14.71 2.03
N VAL A 167 10.50 13.43 1.76
CA VAL A 167 10.22 12.94 0.41
C VAL A 167 8.78 13.28 0.03
N PRO A 168 8.54 13.95 -1.13
CA PRO A 168 7.19 14.15 -1.65
C PRO A 168 6.45 12.83 -1.91
N ASP A 169 5.13 12.84 -1.74
CA ASP A 169 4.28 11.65 -1.82
C ASP A 169 4.32 10.92 -3.18
N ASP A 170 4.68 11.63 -4.26
CA ASP A 170 4.84 11.10 -5.63
C ASP A 170 6.27 10.60 -5.95
N LYS A 171 7.19 10.67 -4.97
CA LYS A 171 8.61 10.34 -5.15
C LYS A 171 9.09 9.23 -4.22
N GLY A 172 10.09 8.47 -4.67
CA GLY A 172 10.79 7.48 -3.87
C GLY A 172 12.27 7.83 -3.68
N ILE A 173 12.99 6.96 -2.97
CA ILE A 173 14.43 7.02 -2.75
C ILE A 173 15.08 5.89 -3.54
N HIS A 174 15.79 6.26 -4.60
CA HIS A 174 16.69 5.34 -5.30
C HIS A 174 18.00 5.22 -4.53
N THR A 175 18.52 3.99 -4.41
CA THR A 175 19.81 3.69 -3.78
C THR A 175 20.84 3.21 -4.80
N PHE A 176 22.10 3.60 -4.62
CA PHE A 176 23.21 3.05 -5.42
C PHE A 176 24.46 2.84 -4.56
N PRO A 177 25.04 1.63 -4.52
CA PRO A 177 24.56 0.38 -5.16
C PRO A 177 23.15 -0.05 -4.67
N PRO A 178 22.37 -0.78 -5.49
CA PRO A 178 20.99 -1.10 -5.16
C PRO A 178 20.85 -2.26 -4.15
N PRO A 179 19.71 -2.41 -3.46
CA PRO A 179 19.59 -3.31 -2.31
C PRO A 179 19.62 -4.80 -2.67
N TRP A 180 19.35 -5.15 -3.94
CA TRP A 180 19.53 -6.52 -4.45
C TRP A 180 20.99 -6.86 -4.77
N SER A 181 21.89 -5.89 -4.90
CA SER A 181 23.31 -6.15 -5.14
C SER A 181 24.01 -6.57 -3.84
N LYS A 182 25.18 -7.19 -3.98
CA LYS A 182 26.01 -7.58 -2.83
C LYS A 182 26.51 -6.35 -2.06
N GLU A 183 26.84 -5.29 -2.79
CA GLU A 183 27.41 -4.04 -2.30
C GLU A 183 26.36 -3.10 -1.69
N GLY A 184 25.08 -3.25 -2.07
CA GLY A 184 24.00 -2.37 -1.63
C GLY A 184 23.19 -2.86 -0.43
N LYS A 185 23.62 -3.93 0.25
CA LYS A 185 22.90 -4.51 1.40
C LYS A 185 22.88 -3.61 2.64
N ASP A 186 23.90 -2.76 2.82
CA ASP A 186 23.96 -1.80 3.93
C ASP A 186 23.54 -0.41 3.45
N LEU A 187 22.26 -0.09 3.62
CA LEU A 187 21.69 1.19 3.19
C LEU A 187 22.25 2.40 3.95
N SER A 188 23.01 2.21 5.04
CA SER A 188 23.70 3.34 5.69
C SER A 188 24.90 3.85 4.89
N THR A 189 25.42 3.04 3.96
CA THR A 189 26.64 3.35 3.18
C THR A 189 26.39 3.69 1.72
N VAL A 190 25.20 3.39 1.20
CA VAL A 190 24.83 3.65 -0.20
C VAL A 190 24.55 5.13 -0.43
N SER A 191 24.71 5.56 -1.68
CA SER A 191 24.17 6.85 -2.12
C SER A 191 22.65 6.77 -2.25
N ARG A 192 21.95 7.82 -1.84
CA ARG A 192 20.48 7.93 -1.89
C ARG A 192 20.08 9.15 -2.71
N LYS A 193 19.09 9.02 -3.57
CA LYS A 193 18.55 10.11 -4.39
C LYS A 193 17.03 10.04 -4.47
N VAL A 194 16.37 11.17 -4.25
CA VAL A 194 14.92 11.30 -4.46
C VAL A 194 14.62 11.32 -5.96
N VAL A 195 13.75 10.42 -6.41
CA VAL A 195 13.35 10.23 -7.82
C VAL A 195 11.83 10.01 -7.92
N PRO A 196 11.20 10.17 -9.10
CA PRO A 196 9.78 9.83 -9.26
C PRO A 196 9.51 8.37 -8.87
N LEU A 197 8.47 8.11 -8.07
CA LEU A 197 8.19 6.77 -7.55
C LEU A 197 7.82 5.80 -8.69
N ALA A 198 7.03 6.25 -9.65
CA ALA A 198 6.65 5.45 -10.82
C ALA A 198 7.88 4.98 -11.62
N GLU A 199 8.87 5.86 -11.83
CA GLU A 199 10.12 5.50 -12.51
C GLU A 199 10.93 4.47 -11.70
N LEU A 200 10.97 4.62 -10.38
CA LEU A 200 11.66 3.67 -9.49
C LEU A 200 11.01 2.28 -9.52
N VAL A 201 9.68 2.22 -9.49
CA VAL A 201 8.92 0.97 -9.61
C VAL A 201 9.18 0.31 -10.96
N SER A 202 9.07 1.05 -12.07
CA SER A 202 9.35 0.52 -13.41
C SER A 202 10.78 0.01 -13.53
N PHE A 203 11.75 0.73 -12.96
CA PHE A 203 13.16 0.33 -12.95
C PHE A 203 13.37 -1.00 -12.22
N HIS A 204 12.72 -1.23 -11.07
CA HIS A 204 12.84 -2.50 -10.34
C HIS A 204 12.20 -3.67 -11.09
N GLN A 205 11.05 -3.45 -11.74
CA GLN A 205 10.42 -4.46 -12.60
C GLN A 205 11.30 -4.80 -13.81
N ASP A 206 11.92 -3.81 -14.45
CA ASP A 206 12.87 -4.02 -15.54
C ASP A 206 14.11 -4.80 -15.09
N ALA A 207 14.68 -4.45 -13.95
CA ALA A 207 15.82 -5.15 -13.37
C ALA A 207 15.47 -6.62 -13.08
N ALA A 208 14.29 -6.89 -12.52
CA ALA A 208 13.83 -8.26 -12.28
C ALA A 208 13.70 -9.07 -13.57
N ARG A 209 13.12 -8.50 -14.64
CA ARG A 209 13.02 -9.16 -15.95
C ARG A 209 14.39 -9.52 -16.52
N GLN A 210 15.32 -8.57 -16.51
CA GLN A 210 16.68 -8.78 -17.02
C GLN A 210 17.45 -9.83 -16.23
N LEU A 211 17.34 -9.84 -14.90
CA LEU A 211 18.01 -10.83 -14.04
C LEU A 211 17.41 -12.23 -14.18
N ASN A 212 16.11 -12.32 -14.44
CA ASN A 212 15.40 -13.59 -14.65
C ASN A 212 15.47 -14.08 -16.11
N GLY A 213 16.13 -13.34 -17.01
CA GLY A 213 16.33 -13.72 -18.41
C GLY A 213 15.06 -13.68 -19.27
N GLN A 214 14.11 -12.80 -18.93
CA GLN A 214 12.85 -12.57 -19.67
C GLN A 214 12.93 -11.32 -20.55
#